data_AF-A0AAN7QCC1-F1
#
_entry.id   AF-A0AAN7QCC1-F1
#
_cell.length_a   1.000
_cell.length_b   1.000
_cell.length_c   1.000
_cell.angle_alpha   90.00
_cell.angle_beta   90.00
_cell.angle_gamma   90.00
#
_symmetry.space_group_name_H-M   'P 1'
#
loop_
_entity.id
_entity.type
_entity.pdbx_description
1 polymer ?
#
loop_
_entity_poly.entity_id
_entity_poly.type
_entity_poly.pdbx_seq_one_letter_code
_entity_poly.pdbx_strand_id
1 'polypeptide(L)'
;MPKNTKTSGWLINELKIQKDTFDDTTYPLPSYQLTKFESCIQLLQESTKSLSHRSSPQSGRRTRVRVLLKDIFLALNSEVFLLCTLAASITTLADVAQQGLIRDLGNWWKETAHPQGLSGIGSKLCDTFSVSTLFGSAPSCAGYDQRKAKLHDHQQDAQAPEAHGVVDGFPDNADARLNLEESSAPAYHVRDELVKAVPTNRHIEYRYSEAPINQMILLSDLISDAVQSSHQWKWERDLGGKMSTDCVNALVPKSRTQDISITLLVGYEKGMKLIEELQLELCKFDSGS
;
A
#
# COMPACT_ATOMS: atom_id res chain seq x y z
N MET A 1 -15.91 -15.96 -1.83
CA MET A 1 -15.49 -15.21 -3.03
C MET A 1 -15.25 -13.75 -2.67
N PRO A 2 -14.14 -13.12 -3.08
CA PRO A 2 -13.90 -11.71 -2.77
C PRO A 2 -14.93 -10.86 -3.52
N LYS A 3 -15.60 -9.97 -2.79
CA LYS A 3 -16.86 -9.31 -3.22
C LYS A 3 -16.73 -8.23 -4.30
N ASN A 4 -15.58 -8.06 -4.97
CA ASN A 4 -15.42 -6.98 -5.97
C ASN A 4 -14.23 -7.14 -6.93
N THR A 5 -14.09 -8.30 -7.56
CA THR A 5 -13.03 -8.50 -8.57
C THR A 5 -13.35 -7.70 -9.83
N LYS A 6 -12.42 -6.83 -10.26
CA LYS A 6 -12.57 -6.02 -11.48
C LYS A 6 -12.19 -6.85 -12.71
N THR A 7 -12.90 -6.67 -13.81
CA THR A 7 -12.68 -7.44 -15.05
C THR A 7 -11.57 -6.82 -15.91
N SER A 8 -11.06 -7.59 -16.88
CA SER A 8 -10.13 -7.07 -17.90
C SER A 8 -10.74 -5.91 -18.69
N GLY A 9 -12.03 -6.01 -19.03
CA GLY A 9 -12.77 -4.95 -19.72
C GLY A 9 -12.83 -3.63 -18.93
N TRP A 10 -12.96 -3.69 -17.60
CA TRP A 10 -12.89 -2.48 -16.77
C TRP A 10 -11.51 -1.82 -16.87
N LEU A 11 -10.43 -2.59 -16.76
CA LEU A 11 -9.07 -2.02 -16.85
C LEU A 11 -8.83 -1.43 -18.24
N ILE A 12 -9.21 -2.14 -19.30
CA ILE A 12 -9.10 -1.65 -20.69
C ILE A 12 -9.80 -0.30 -20.85
N ASN A 13 -11.00 -0.13 -20.28
CA ASN A 13 -11.70 1.14 -20.33
C ASN A 13 -10.92 2.27 -19.64
N GLU A 14 -10.34 1.99 -18.47
CA GLU A 14 -9.52 2.97 -17.75
C GLU A 14 -8.25 3.33 -18.52
N LEU A 15 -7.61 2.35 -19.17
CA LEU A 15 -6.45 2.57 -20.02
C LEU A 15 -6.80 3.41 -21.25
N LYS A 16 -8.00 3.25 -21.83
CA LYS A 16 -8.47 4.11 -22.94
C LYS A 16 -8.61 5.56 -22.48
N ILE A 17 -9.26 5.79 -21.33
CA ILE A 17 -9.42 7.14 -20.77
C ILE A 17 -8.05 7.80 -20.56
N GLN A 18 -7.08 7.08 -19.97
CA GLN A 18 -5.74 7.63 -19.80
C GLN A 18 -4.98 7.80 -21.12
N LYS A 19 -5.11 6.87 -22.07
CA LYS A 19 -4.46 6.99 -23.38
C LYS A 19 -4.93 8.23 -24.13
N ASP A 20 -6.21 8.57 -24.03
CA ASP A 20 -6.78 9.74 -24.69
C ASP A 20 -6.30 11.07 -24.09
N THR A 21 -5.62 11.05 -22.94
CA THR A 21 -4.91 12.24 -22.42
C THR A 21 -3.54 12.46 -23.06
N PHE A 22 -3.08 11.55 -23.93
CA PHE A 22 -1.82 11.68 -24.66
C PHE A 22 -2.08 12.06 -26.11
N ASP A 23 -1.49 13.17 -26.53
CA ASP A 23 -1.29 13.58 -27.92
C ASP A 23 0.19 13.38 -28.35
N ASP A 24 0.51 13.71 -29.60
CA ASP A 24 1.85 13.57 -30.16
C ASP A 24 2.89 14.52 -29.53
N THR A 25 2.44 15.49 -28.73
CA THR A 25 3.26 16.52 -28.08
C THR A 25 3.21 16.48 -26.57
N THR A 26 2.49 15.51 -25.98
CA THR A 26 2.19 15.47 -24.55
C THR A 26 3.49 15.17 -23.84
N TYR A 27 4.21 16.23 -23.46
CA TYR A 27 5.42 16.20 -22.68
C TYR A 27 5.62 17.58 -22.05
N PRO A 28 5.95 17.66 -20.75
CA PRO A 28 6.14 16.58 -19.78
C PRO A 28 4.83 16.07 -19.15
N LEU A 29 4.88 14.89 -18.51
CA LEU A 29 3.78 14.41 -17.65
C LEU A 29 3.51 15.43 -16.53
N PRO A 30 2.23 15.74 -16.23
CA PRO A 30 1.86 16.46 -15.02
C PRO A 30 2.42 15.79 -13.76
N SER A 31 2.83 16.58 -12.77
CA SER A 31 3.50 16.10 -11.56
C SER A 31 2.72 14.99 -10.83
N TYR A 32 1.38 15.06 -10.81
CA TYR A 32 0.56 14.02 -10.17
C TYR A 32 0.66 12.65 -10.87
N GLN A 33 0.79 12.63 -12.20
CA GLN A 33 0.99 11.39 -12.96
C GLN A 33 2.39 10.84 -12.70
N LEU A 34 3.40 11.71 -12.63
CA LEU A 34 4.75 11.32 -12.28
C LEU A 34 4.82 10.70 -10.87
N THR A 35 4.19 11.32 -9.87
CA THR A 35 4.13 10.77 -8.50
C THR A 35 3.42 9.40 -8.44
N LYS A 36 2.36 9.20 -9.24
CA LYS A 36 1.70 7.89 -9.36
C LYS A 36 2.63 6.84 -9.96
N PHE A 37 3.33 7.20 -11.03
CA PHE A 37 4.33 6.35 -11.67
C PHE A 37 5.44 5.97 -10.69
N GLU A 38 6.04 6.96 -10.01
CA GLU A 38 7.08 6.75 -9.00
C GLU A 38 6.63 5.85 -7.86
N SER A 39 5.38 6.01 -7.39
CA SER A 39 4.80 5.13 -6.36
C SER A 39 4.74 3.66 -6.82
N CYS A 40 4.48 3.44 -8.11
CA CYS A 40 4.52 2.10 -8.70
C CYS A 40 5.96 1.58 -8.84
N ILE A 41 6.92 2.42 -9.23
CA ILE A 41 8.33 2.04 -9.30
C ILE A 41 8.88 1.68 -7.91
N GLN A 42 8.58 2.46 -6.88
CA GLN A 42 8.95 2.15 -5.50
C GLN A 42 8.39 0.78 -5.06
N LEU A 43 7.15 0.44 -5.45
CA LEU A 43 6.59 -0.88 -5.23
C LEU A 43 7.40 -1.99 -5.94
N LEU A 44 7.85 -1.76 -7.18
CA LEU A 44 8.65 -2.73 -7.92
C LEU A 44 10.05 -2.95 -7.30
N GLN A 45 10.60 -1.91 -6.68
CA GLN A 45 11.90 -1.93 -5.99
C GLN A 45 11.86 -2.57 -4.60
N GLU A 46 10.68 -2.72 -3.99
CA GLU A 46 10.57 -3.37 -2.67
C GLU A 46 11.21 -4.77 -2.70
N SER A 47 12.01 -5.11 -1.69
CA SER A 47 12.57 -6.46 -1.59
C SER A 47 11.52 -7.46 -1.09
N THR A 48 11.71 -8.75 -1.36
CA THR A 48 10.88 -9.81 -0.77
C THR A 48 10.91 -9.76 0.75
N LYS A 49 12.02 -9.32 1.35
CA LYS A 49 12.17 -9.09 2.79
C LYS A 49 11.29 -7.93 3.29
N SER A 50 11.20 -6.81 2.56
CA SER A 50 10.32 -5.71 2.96
C SER A 50 8.84 -6.04 2.80
N LEU A 51 8.49 -6.96 1.89
CA LEU A 51 7.14 -7.50 1.75
C LEU A 51 6.75 -8.48 2.86
N SER A 52 7.69 -9.24 3.43
CA SER A 52 7.41 -10.18 4.53
C SER A 52 7.13 -9.50 5.87
N HIS A 53 7.59 -8.26 6.06
CA HIS A 53 7.26 -7.45 7.24
C HIS A 53 5.85 -6.85 7.20
N ARG A 54 5.12 -6.99 6.09
CA ARG A 54 3.75 -6.45 5.96
C ARG A 54 2.72 -7.52 6.27
N SER A 55 1.50 -7.08 6.56
CA SER A 55 0.38 -8.00 6.73
C SER A 55 0.22 -8.92 5.52
N SER A 56 0.01 -10.23 5.76
CA SER A 56 -0.12 -11.24 4.70
C SER A 56 -1.07 -10.82 3.54
N PRO A 57 -2.25 -10.21 3.80
CA PRO A 57 -3.14 -9.74 2.72
C PRO A 57 -2.56 -8.59 1.88
N GLN A 58 -1.87 -7.63 2.51
CA GLN A 58 -1.26 -6.50 1.84
C GLN A 58 -0.01 -6.92 1.06
N SER A 59 0.80 -7.82 1.63
CA SER A 59 1.93 -8.46 0.96
C SER A 59 1.48 -9.24 -0.28
N GLY A 60 0.38 -9.99 -0.16
CA GLY A 60 -0.23 -10.71 -1.29
C GLY A 60 -0.73 -9.79 -2.40
N ARG A 61 -1.41 -8.68 -2.08
CA ARG A 61 -1.83 -7.67 -3.07
C ARG A 61 -0.66 -7.04 -3.79
N ARG A 62 0.35 -6.57 -3.05
CA ARG A 62 1.55 -5.94 -3.62
C ARG A 62 2.33 -6.90 -4.50
N THR A 63 2.50 -8.15 -4.06
CA THR A 63 3.12 -9.21 -4.85
C THR A 63 2.36 -9.44 -6.15
N ARG A 64 1.02 -9.55 -6.10
CA ARG A 64 0.18 -9.70 -7.30
C ARG A 64 0.35 -8.54 -8.29
N VAL A 65 0.41 -7.30 -7.80
CA VAL A 65 0.60 -6.12 -8.66
C VAL A 65 1.99 -6.11 -9.28
N ARG A 66 3.04 -6.47 -8.52
CA ARG A 66 4.40 -6.55 -9.06
C ARG A 66 4.49 -7.58 -10.18
N VAL A 67 3.93 -8.77 -9.96
CA VAL A 67 3.88 -9.82 -10.99
C VAL A 67 3.10 -9.32 -12.20
N LEU A 68 1.91 -8.74 -12.00
CA LEU A 68 1.11 -8.19 -13.09
C LEU A 68 1.84 -7.13 -13.91
N LEU A 69 2.42 -6.12 -13.26
CA LEU A 69 3.13 -5.04 -13.94
C LEU A 69 4.38 -5.54 -14.65
N LYS A 70 5.09 -6.52 -14.07
CA LYS A 70 6.21 -7.21 -14.73
C LYS A 70 5.74 -7.94 -15.98
N ASP A 71 4.67 -8.72 -15.87
CA ASP A 71 4.13 -9.50 -16.99
C ASP A 71 3.65 -8.57 -18.11
N ILE A 72 3.00 -7.46 -17.79
CA ILE A 72 2.59 -6.43 -18.75
C ILE A 72 3.81 -5.82 -19.46
N PHE A 73 4.82 -5.42 -18.70
CA PHE A 73 6.02 -4.80 -19.28
C PHE A 73 6.76 -5.76 -20.22
N LEU A 74 6.91 -7.03 -19.82
CA LEU A 74 7.62 -8.04 -20.59
C LEU A 74 6.82 -8.55 -21.81
N ALA A 75 5.50 -8.65 -21.69
CA ALA A 75 4.66 -9.23 -22.75
C ALA A 75 4.12 -8.21 -23.76
N LEU A 76 3.90 -6.95 -23.34
CA LEU A 76 3.26 -5.93 -24.18
C LEU A 76 4.24 -4.83 -24.58
N ASN A 77 4.67 -3.98 -23.62
CA ASN A 77 5.75 -2.98 -23.74
C ASN A 77 5.70 -1.97 -22.56
N SER A 78 6.57 -0.95 -22.63
CA SER A 78 6.63 0.20 -21.71
C SER A 78 5.39 1.10 -21.76
N GLU A 79 4.69 1.17 -22.89
CA GLU A 79 3.51 2.04 -23.08
C GLU A 79 2.31 1.53 -22.28
N VAL A 80 1.97 0.24 -22.44
CA VAL A 80 0.89 -0.38 -21.68
C VAL A 80 1.24 -0.44 -20.19
N PHE A 81 2.52 -0.67 -19.87
CA PHE A 81 3.01 -0.58 -18.49
C PHE A 81 2.76 0.81 -17.89
N LEU A 82 3.19 1.88 -18.57
CA LEU A 82 2.98 3.26 -18.12
C LEU A 82 1.49 3.54 -17.93
N LEU A 83 0.65 3.24 -18.92
CA LEU A 83 -0.80 3.44 -18.81
C LEU A 83 -1.38 2.74 -17.57
N CYS A 84 -0.95 1.51 -17.27
CA CYS A 84 -1.41 0.78 -16.09
C CYS A 84 -1.05 1.48 -14.78
N THR A 85 0.15 2.08 -14.69
CA THR A 85 0.56 2.84 -13.49
C THR A 85 -0.21 4.14 -13.29
N LEU A 86 -0.74 4.72 -14.37
CA LEU A 86 -1.47 6.00 -14.32
C LEU A 86 -2.98 5.81 -14.11
N ALA A 87 -3.53 4.79 -14.77
CA ALA A 87 -4.96 4.46 -14.82
C ALA A 87 -5.53 3.98 -13.49
N ALA A 88 -4.76 3.19 -12.73
CA ALA A 88 -5.28 2.54 -11.54
C ALA A 88 -4.30 2.60 -10.38
N SER A 89 -4.85 2.69 -9.16
CA SER A 89 -4.05 2.57 -7.94
C SER A 89 -3.55 1.13 -7.75
N ILE A 90 -2.49 0.95 -6.96
CA ILE A 90 -1.94 -0.38 -6.61
C ILE A 90 -3.03 -1.29 -6.03
N THR A 91 -3.89 -0.78 -5.16
CA THR A 91 -4.99 -1.58 -4.58
C THR A 91 -5.98 -2.01 -5.66
N THR A 92 -6.30 -1.10 -6.58
CA THR A 92 -7.21 -1.37 -7.69
C THR A 92 -6.64 -2.41 -8.65
N LEU A 93 -5.37 -2.29 -9.03
CA LEU A 93 -4.66 -3.27 -9.85
C LEU A 93 -4.59 -4.65 -9.19
N ALA A 94 -4.47 -4.71 -7.85
CA ALA A 94 -4.44 -5.97 -7.11
C ALA A 94 -5.77 -6.74 -7.14
N ASP A 95 -6.88 -6.04 -7.41
CA ASP A 95 -8.23 -6.60 -7.46
C ASP A 95 -8.68 -6.92 -8.90
N VAL A 96 -7.85 -6.65 -9.92
CA VAL A 96 -8.14 -7.02 -11.31
C VAL A 96 -7.92 -8.53 -11.51
N ALA A 97 -8.87 -9.18 -12.17
CA ALA A 97 -8.73 -10.58 -12.59
C ALA A 97 -7.55 -10.72 -13.56
N GLN A 98 -6.54 -11.52 -13.18
CA GLN A 98 -5.34 -11.72 -13.99
C GLN A 98 -5.51 -12.77 -15.10
N GLN A 99 -6.49 -13.67 -14.96
CA GLN A 99 -6.73 -14.74 -15.93
C GLN A 99 -7.12 -14.15 -17.29
N GLY A 100 -6.32 -14.41 -18.32
CA GLY A 100 -6.54 -13.90 -19.68
C GLY A 100 -6.22 -12.42 -19.87
N LEU A 101 -5.87 -11.68 -18.81
CA LEU A 101 -5.70 -10.23 -18.84
C LEU A 101 -4.63 -9.78 -19.85
N ILE A 102 -3.46 -10.42 -19.85
CA ILE A 102 -2.36 -10.08 -20.78
C ILE A 102 -2.79 -10.29 -22.25
N ARG A 103 -3.55 -11.36 -22.53
CA ARG A 103 -4.09 -11.63 -23.87
C ARG A 103 -5.10 -10.56 -24.28
N ASP A 104 -6.04 -10.23 -23.39
CA ASP A 104 -7.08 -9.24 -23.66
C ASP A 104 -6.47 -7.85 -23.86
N LEU A 105 -5.52 -7.45 -23.01
CA LEU A 105 -4.75 -6.22 -23.15
C LEU A 105 -3.94 -6.20 -24.45
N GLY A 106 -3.29 -7.31 -24.81
CA GLY A 106 -2.51 -7.41 -26.03
C GLY A 106 -3.36 -7.33 -27.30
N ASN A 107 -4.53 -7.94 -27.31
CA ASN A 107 -5.48 -7.83 -28.41
C ASN A 107 -5.97 -6.38 -28.57
N TRP A 108 -6.41 -5.76 -27.46
CA TRP A 108 -6.82 -4.37 -27.45
C TRP A 108 -5.69 -3.43 -27.92
N TRP A 109 -4.47 -3.63 -27.41
CA TRP A 109 -3.34 -2.77 -27.73
C TRP A 109 -2.94 -2.83 -29.20
N LYS A 110 -3.01 -4.01 -29.84
CA LYS A 110 -2.72 -4.18 -31.28
C LYS A 110 -3.71 -3.42 -32.19
N GLU A 111 -4.96 -3.30 -31.76
CA GLU A 111 -6.02 -2.65 -32.52
C GLU A 111 -6.13 -1.14 -32.23
N THR A 112 -5.38 -0.64 -31.25
CA THR A 112 -5.48 0.73 -30.77
C THR A 112 -4.41 1.61 -31.41
N ALA A 113 -4.72 2.87 -31.69
CA ALA A 113 -3.73 3.86 -32.14
C ALA A 113 -2.73 4.18 -31.02
N HIS A 114 -1.44 4.31 -31.35
CA HIS A 114 -0.35 4.56 -30.39
C HIS A 114 0.15 6.01 -30.53
N PRO A 115 -0.25 6.93 -29.63
CA PRO A 115 0.21 8.32 -29.68
C PRO A 115 1.72 8.41 -29.51
N GLN A 116 2.40 9.22 -30.32
CA GLN A 116 3.87 9.31 -30.27
C GLN A 116 4.37 9.83 -28.91
N GLY A 117 3.63 10.74 -28.28
CA GLY A 117 3.95 11.26 -26.95
C GLY A 117 3.96 10.18 -25.87
N LEU A 118 3.03 9.22 -25.96
CA LEU A 118 2.98 8.09 -25.03
C LEU A 118 4.19 7.17 -25.20
N SER A 119 4.56 6.85 -26.45
CA SER A 119 5.73 6.02 -26.74
C SER A 119 7.03 6.69 -26.27
N GLY A 120 7.20 7.98 -26.58
CA GLY A 120 8.35 8.76 -26.17
C GLY A 120 8.51 8.84 -24.64
N ILE A 121 7.43 9.16 -23.92
CA ILE A 121 7.45 9.21 -22.45
C ILE A 121 7.64 7.83 -21.84
N GLY A 122 6.92 6.83 -22.34
CA GLY A 122 6.95 5.46 -21.85
C GLY A 122 8.37 4.90 -21.88
N SER A 123 9.06 5.03 -23.02
CA SER A 123 10.47 4.63 -23.12
C SER A 123 11.34 5.46 -22.18
N LYS A 124 11.27 6.80 -22.27
CA LYS A 124 12.14 7.70 -21.50
C LYS A 124 12.05 7.46 -19.99
N LEU A 125 10.83 7.35 -19.45
CA LEU A 125 10.65 7.06 -18.03
C LEU A 125 11.13 5.67 -17.65
N CYS A 126 10.79 4.65 -18.44
CA CYS A 126 11.25 3.28 -18.15
C CYS A 126 12.77 3.18 -18.16
N ASP A 127 13.44 3.90 -19.06
CA ASP A 127 14.91 3.98 -19.13
C ASP A 127 15.48 4.75 -17.94
N THR A 128 14.91 5.93 -17.63
CA THR A 128 15.33 6.78 -16.51
C THR A 128 15.29 6.04 -15.18
N PHE A 129 14.23 5.25 -14.95
CA PHE A 129 14.06 4.47 -13.73
C PHE A 129 14.61 3.04 -13.84
N SER A 130 15.29 2.71 -14.96
CA SER A 130 15.87 1.39 -15.21
C SER A 130 14.87 0.25 -14.99
N VAL A 131 13.62 0.41 -15.42
CA VAL A 131 12.53 -0.54 -15.18
C VAL A 131 12.87 -1.94 -15.70
N SER A 132 13.60 -2.03 -16.81
CA SER A 132 14.11 -3.29 -17.37
C SER A 132 15.04 -4.04 -16.42
N THR A 133 15.86 -3.34 -15.63
CA THR A 133 16.78 -3.98 -14.66
C THR A 133 16.04 -4.47 -13.41
N LEU A 134 14.96 -3.79 -13.02
CA LEU A 134 14.10 -4.20 -11.90
C LEU A 134 13.43 -5.56 -12.13
N PHE A 135 13.22 -5.93 -13.39
CA PHE A 135 12.62 -7.21 -13.74
C PHE A 135 13.65 -8.33 -13.93
N GLY A 136 14.93 -7.98 -13.96
CA GLY A 136 16.05 -8.87 -14.17
C GLY A 136 16.08 -9.46 -15.58
N SER A 137 17.26 -9.45 -16.21
CA SER A 137 17.56 -10.40 -17.27
C SER A 137 17.19 -11.79 -16.77
N ALA A 138 16.30 -12.49 -17.48
CA ALA A 138 16.04 -13.90 -17.18
C ALA A 138 17.37 -14.67 -17.14
N PRO A 139 17.59 -15.57 -16.17
CA PRO A 139 18.36 -16.76 -16.47
C PRO A 139 17.62 -17.47 -17.61
N SER A 140 18.36 -17.79 -18.67
CA SER A 140 17.92 -18.64 -19.76
C SER A 140 17.08 -19.81 -19.22
N CYS A 141 15.92 -20.00 -19.83
CA CYS A 141 14.96 -21.03 -19.46
C CYS A 141 15.57 -22.41 -19.71
N ALA A 142 16.18 -22.99 -18.68
CA ALA A 142 16.52 -24.41 -18.60
C ALA A 142 16.21 -24.88 -17.18
N GLY A 143 15.07 -25.54 -17.01
CA GLY A 143 14.80 -26.34 -15.81
C GLY A 143 13.74 -25.78 -14.87
N TYR A 144 12.47 -25.79 -15.29
CA TYR A 144 11.34 -25.89 -14.36
C TYR A 144 10.32 -26.87 -14.93
N ASP A 145 10.69 -28.15 -14.98
CA ASP A 145 9.79 -29.23 -15.43
C ASP A 145 9.69 -30.41 -14.45
N GLN A 146 9.95 -30.20 -13.16
CA GLN A 146 9.77 -31.25 -12.15
C GLN A 146 9.13 -30.70 -10.88
N ARG A 147 7.81 -30.53 -10.92
CA ARG A 147 6.91 -30.57 -9.75
C ARG A 147 5.44 -30.75 -10.15
N LYS A 148 5.19 -31.67 -11.09
CA LYS A 148 3.86 -32.25 -11.36
C LYS A 148 3.99 -33.73 -11.75
N ALA A 149 4.66 -34.52 -10.90
CA ALA A 149 4.61 -35.97 -10.94
C ALA A 149 5.08 -36.51 -9.58
N LYS A 150 4.22 -36.41 -8.57
CA LYS A 150 4.27 -37.18 -7.31
C LYS A 150 3.00 -36.85 -6.51
N LEU A 151 1.87 -37.26 -7.08
CA LEU A 151 0.58 -37.30 -6.38
C LEU A 151 -0.21 -38.45 -6.98
N HIS A 152 0.38 -39.64 -6.93
CA HIS A 152 -0.23 -40.95 -7.15
C HIS A 152 0.86 -41.97 -6.84
N ASP A 153 1.07 -42.25 -5.55
CA ASP A 153 1.27 -43.62 -5.07
C ASP A 153 1.28 -43.69 -3.54
N HIS A 154 0.84 -44.84 -3.02
CA HIS A 154 0.78 -45.27 -1.60
C HIS A 154 -0.50 -44.93 -0.82
N GLN A 155 -1.48 -45.79 -1.07
CA GLN A 155 -2.47 -46.26 -0.10
C GLN A 155 -2.08 -47.68 0.36
N GLN A 156 -2.45 -48.02 1.62
CA GLN A 156 -2.30 -49.29 2.37
C GLN A 156 -0.97 -49.41 3.15
N ASP A 157 -0.91 -49.78 4.44
CA ASP A 157 -1.87 -50.48 5.31
C ASP A 157 -1.48 -50.38 6.81
N ALA A 158 -2.43 -50.81 7.68
CA ALA A 158 -2.29 -51.31 9.06
C ALA A 158 -2.13 -50.27 10.21
N GLN A 159 -2.65 -50.46 11.43
CA GLN A 159 -3.77 -51.20 12.05
C GLN A 159 -3.74 -50.79 13.54
N ALA A 160 -4.89 -50.69 14.20
CA ALA A 160 -5.02 -50.40 15.64
C ALA A 160 -4.55 -51.56 16.54
N PRO A 161 -4.36 -51.31 17.84
CA PRO A 161 -5.18 -52.08 18.80
C PRO A 161 -5.77 -51.28 19.97
N GLU A 162 -6.93 -51.77 20.41
CA GLU A 162 -7.64 -51.63 21.69
C GLU A 162 -6.79 -52.16 22.89
N ALA A 163 -7.00 -51.98 24.20
CA ALA A 163 -7.96 -51.31 25.10
C ALA A 163 -7.41 -51.33 26.56
N HIS A 164 -8.13 -50.67 27.47
CA HIS A 164 -8.38 -50.97 28.91
C HIS A 164 -7.71 -50.18 30.07
N GLY A 165 -8.58 -49.68 30.98
CA GLY A 165 -8.39 -49.47 32.43
C GLY A 165 -8.40 -47.99 32.88
N VAL A 166 -9.44 -47.33 33.43
CA VAL A 166 -10.30 -47.52 34.65
C VAL A 166 -9.72 -46.88 35.95
N VAL A 167 -10.51 -45.95 36.55
CA VAL A 167 -10.54 -45.28 37.89
C VAL A 167 -9.28 -44.59 38.46
N ASP A 168 -9.27 -43.57 39.33
CA ASP A 168 -10.26 -42.86 40.17
C ASP A 168 -9.63 -41.52 40.68
N GLY A 169 -10.43 -40.58 41.19
CA GLY A 169 -10.02 -39.71 42.32
C GLY A 169 -9.73 -38.22 42.11
N PHE A 170 -10.76 -37.38 42.23
CA PHE A 170 -10.71 -36.06 42.91
C PHE A 170 -10.63 -36.30 44.43
N PRO A 171 -10.12 -35.38 45.30
CA PRO A 171 -10.73 -34.05 45.48
C PRO A 171 -9.82 -32.88 45.91
N ASP A 172 -10.45 -31.70 45.88
CA ASP A 172 -10.34 -30.55 46.81
C ASP A 172 -8.96 -30.03 47.24
N ASN A 173 -8.72 -28.74 46.95
CA ASN A 173 -8.80 -27.77 48.06
C ASN A 173 -9.15 -26.36 47.56
N ALA A 174 -10.20 -25.81 48.15
CA ALA A 174 -10.50 -24.40 48.16
C ALA A 174 -9.78 -23.76 49.36
N ASP A 175 -9.27 -22.54 49.20
CA ASP A 175 -9.31 -21.45 50.18
C ASP A 175 -8.45 -20.31 49.62
N ALA A 176 -8.98 -19.14 49.24
CA ALA A 176 -9.75 -18.13 49.97
C ALA A 176 -8.87 -16.95 50.41
N ARG A 177 -9.47 -15.76 50.23
CA ARG A 177 -9.25 -14.46 50.90
C ARG A 177 -8.26 -13.48 50.27
N LEU A 178 -8.88 -12.50 49.59
CA LEU A 178 -8.85 -11.06 49.87
C LEU A 178 -7.66 -10.53 50.70
N ASN A 179 -6.94 -9.56 50.13
CA ASN A 179 -6.65 -8.29 50.82
C ASN A 179 -6.51 -7.15 49.82
N LEU A 180 -7.26 -6.09 50.12
CA LEU A 180 -7.16 -4.72 49.61
C LEU A 180 -6.25 -3.93 50.58
N GLU A 181 -5.86 -2.72 50.19
CA GLU A 181 -5.02 -1.72 50.91
C GLU A 181 -3.50 -1.87 50.64
N GLU A 182 -2.70 -0.84 50.36
CA GLU A 182 -2.88 0.60 50.19
C GLU A 182 -1.58 1.13 49.55
N SER A 183 -1.65 2.30 48.90
CA SER A 183 -0.63 3.35 48.94
C SER A 183 0.85 3.02 48.64
N SER A 184 1.33 3.46 47.47
CA SER A 184 2.50 4.34 47.36
C SER A 184 2.86 4.55 45.88
N ALA A 185 2.74 5.79 45.41
CA ALA A 185 3.32 6.22 44.14
C ALA A 185 4.85 6.30 44.28
N PRO A 186 5.64 5.86 43.28
CA PRO A 186 7.01 6.32 43.17
C PRO A 186 7.13 7.45 42.15
N ALA A 187 7.88 8.44 42.60
CA ALA A 187 8.25 9.64 41.90
C ALA A 187 8.95 9.38 40.56
N TYR A 188 8.57 10.21 39.62
CA TYR A 188 9.25 10.59 38.39
C TYR A 188 10.74 10.91 38.64
N HIS A 189 11.62 9.98 38.28
CA HIS A 189 13.00 10.28 37.92
C HIS A 189 13.19 10.04 36.41
N VAL A 190 13.11 11.14 35.67
CA VAL A 190 13.49 11.23 34.26
C VAL A 190 15.00 11.46 34.21
N ARG A 191 15.75 10.62 33.50
CA ARG A 191 16.66 11.00 32.40
C ARG A 191 17.45 9.79 31.87
N ASP A 192 17.55 9.76 30.55
CA ASP A 192 18.58 9.12 29.71
C ASP A 192 18.34 7.79 28.96
N GLU A 193 17.13 7.21 28.93
CA GLU A 193 16.90 5.98 28.11
C GLU A 193 15.72 5.99 27.13
N LEU A 194 15.20 7.15 26.73
CA LEU A 194 14.07 7.21 25.78
C LEU A 194 14.29 8.12 24.55
N VAL A 195 15.47 8.06 23.93
CA VAL A 195 15.72 8.70 22.61
C VAL A 195 16.16 7.69 21.54
N LYS A 196 16.05 6.38 21.83
CA LYS A 196 16.26 5.32 20.83
C LYS A 196 15.06 4.40 20.75
N ALA A 197 14.06 4.83 19.99
CA ALA A 197 13.22 4.00 19.11
C ALA A 197 11.89 4.71 18.86
N VAL A 198 11.79 5.50 17.77
CA VAL A 198 10.49 5.54 17.08
C VAL A 198 10.30 4.12 16.54
N PRO A 199 9.28 3.34 16.96
CA PRO A 199 9.15 1.97 16.50
C PRO A 199 8.85 1.99 15.00
N THR A 200 9.84 1.60 14.20
CA THR A 200 9.75 1.33 12.75
C THR A 200 8.86 0.13 12.42
N ASN A 201 7.97 -0.29 13.34
CA ASN A 201 7.12 -1.46 13.24
C ASN A 201 5.67 -1.21 13.69
N ARG A 202 5.12 -0.02 13.42
CA ARG A 202 3.66 0.22 13.54
C ARG A 202 2.95 -0.42 12.34
N HIS A 203 2.40 -1.62 12.50
CA HIS A 203 1.58 -2.24 11.46
C HIS A 203 0.22 -1.53 11.41
N ILE A 204 -0.03 -0.70 10.41
CA ILE A 204 -1.33 -0.03 10.20
C ILE A 204 -2.38 -1.05 9.72
N GLU A 205 -3.55 -1.03 10.35
CA GLU A 205 -4.73 -1.83 9.98
C GLU A 205 -5.65 -1.08 9.04
N TYR A 206 -5.95 0.18 9.38
CA TYR A 206 -6.89 1.01 8.63
C TYR A 206 -6.31 2.39 8.34
N ARG A 207 -6.66 2.92 7.16
CA ARG A 207 -6.55 4.34 6.85
C ARG A 207 -7.94 4.89 6.65
N TYR A 208 -8.26 5.97 7.36
CA TYR A 208 -9.44 6.78 7.12
C TYR A 208 -9.01 8.02 6.34
N SER A 209 -9.74 8.34 5.28
CA SER A 209 -9.53 9.49 4.39
C SER A 209 -10.90 10.02 3.93
N GLU A 210 -10.92 10.98 3.00
CA GLU A 210 -12.16 11.63 2.55
C GLU A 210 -12.98 12.23 3.71
N ALA A 211 -12.32 12.99 4.60
CA ALA A 211 -12.97 13.65 5.72
C ALA A 211 -14.06 14.64 5.23
N PRO A 212 -15.29 14.59 5.76
CA PRO A 212 -16.34 15.52 5.34
C PRO A 212 -15.99 16.97 5.66
N ILE A 213 -16.20 17.87 4.70
CA ILE A 213 -15.79 19.28 4.83
C ILE A 213 -16.55 20.01 5.93
N ASN A 214 -17.83 19.68 6.10
CA ASN A 214 -18.65 20.25 7.17
C ASN A 214 -18.17 19.81 8.57
N GLN A 215 -17.38 18.75 8.67
CA GLN A 215 -16.78 18.29 9.93
C GLN A 215 -15.44 18.96 10.23
N MET A 216 -14.91 19.79 9.32
CA MET A 216 -13.68 20.57 9.58
C MET A 216 -13.85 21.57 10.71
N ILE A 217 -15.09 21.93 11.07
CA ILE A 217 -15.43 22.74 12.25
C ILE A 217 -15.05 22.05 13.57
N LEU A 218 -14.86 20.72 13.56
CA LEU A 218 -14.38 20.00 14.74
C LEU A 218 -12.89 20.26 15.02
N LEU A 219 -12.15 20.74 14.02
CA LEU A 219 -10.79 21.24 14.23
C LEU A 219 -10.86 22.68 14.69
N SER A 220 -9.91 23.11 15.53
CA SER A 220 -9.80 24.52 15.90
C SER A 220 -9.62 25.38 14.64
N ASP A 221 -10.07 26.64 14.71
CA ASP A 221 -10.01 27.58 13.59
C ASP A 221 -8.60 27.69 12.99
N LEU A 222 -7.58 27.69 13.85
CA LEU A 222 -6.18 27.71 13.46
C LEU A 222 -5.81 26.52 12.55
N ILE A 223 -6.16 25.30 12.98
CA ILE A 223 -5.85 24.08 12.22
C ILE A 223 -6.69 24.01 10.95
N SER A 224 -7.97 24.37 11.06
CA SER A 224 -8.89 24.38 9.92
C SER A 224 -8.42 25.34 8.84
N ASP A 225 -8.05 26.56 9.19
CA ASP A 225 -7.50 27.56 8.25
C ASP A 225 -6.19 27.07 7.61
N ALA A 226 -5.30 26.46 8.39
CA ALA A 226 -4.07 25.86 7.87
C ALA A 226 -4.36 24.74 6.85
N VAL A 227 -5.33 23.87 7.12
CA VAL A 227 -5.77 22.82 6.18
C VAL A 227 -6.38 23.43 4.93
N GLN A 228 -7.29 24.39 5.07
CA GLN A 228 -7.98 25.04 3.94
C GLN A 228 -7.02 25.82 3.03
N SER A 229 -5.88 26.28 3.57
CA SER A 229 -4.84 26.94 2.78
C SER A 229 -4.01 26.00 1.88
N SER A 230 -4.14 24.68 2.08
CA SER A 230 -3.41 23.64 1.34
C SER A 230 -3.70 23.66 -0.17
N HIS A 231 -2.70 23.31 -0.98
CA HIS A 231 -2.89 23.10 -2.41
C HIS A 231 -3.88 21.96 -2.71
N GLN A 232 -3.84 20.89 -1.91
CA GLN A 232 -4.77 19.77 -2.04
C GLN A 232 -6.21 20.24 -1.83
N TRP A 233 -6.46 21.03 -0.77
CA TRP A 233 -7.79 21.56 -0.47
C TRP A 233 -8.32 22.43 -1.61
N LYS A 234 -7.52 23.40 -2.06
CA LYS A 234 -7.91 24.33 -3.15
C LYS A 234 -8.24 23.56 -4.42
N TRP A 235 -7.37 22.61 -4.80
CA TRP A 235 -7.58 21.75 -5.96
C TRP A 235 -8.87 20.92 -5.86
N GLU A 236 -9.18 20.36 -4.70
CA GLU A 236 -10.44 19.62 -4.48
C GLU A 236 -11.67 20.53 -4.58
N ARG A 237 -11.57 21.81 -4.23
CA ARG A 237 -12.66 22.79 -4.41
C ARG A 237 -12.83 23.18 -5.87
N ASP A 238 -11.74 23.40 -6.58
CA ASP A 238 -11.74 23.81 -7.99
C ASP A 238 -12.32 22.73 -8.91
N LEU A 239 -12.14 21.45 -8.55
CA LEU A 239 -12.73 20.32 -9.28
C LEU A 239 -14.23 20.09 -9.03
N GLY A 240 -14.85 20.82 -8.09
CA GLY A 240 -16.30 20.80 -7.83
C GLY A 240 -16.91 19.45 -7.40
N GLY A 241 -16.09 18.42 -7.19
CA GLY A 241 -16.55 17.03 -7.30
C GLY A 241 -16.88 16.30 -6.00
N LYS A 242 -16.44 16.75 -4.81
CA LYS A 242 -16.68 16.03 -3.55
C LYS A 242 -16.86 16.97 -2.35
N MET A 243 -17.79 16.64 -1.45
CA MET A 243 -18.00 17.31 -0.15
C MET A 243 -17.07 16.77 0.96
N SER A 244 -15.96 16.17 0.55
CA SER A 244 -14.92 15.60 1.40
C SER A 244 -13.54 16.09 0.98
N THR A 245 -12.57 15.92 1.86
CA THR A 245 -11.16 16.27 1.65
C THR A 245 -10.22 15.14 2.05
N ASP A 246 -9.13 14.97 1.31
CA ASP A 246 -8.02 14.09 1.70
C ASP A 246 -6.93 14.82 2.49
N CYS A 247 -7.15 16.09 2.85
CA CYS A 247 -6.24 16.84 3.70
C CYS A 247 -6.15 16.32 5.14
N VAL A 248 -7.12 15.52 5.61
CA VAL A 248 -7.12 14.92 6.94
C VAL A 248 -7.20 13.40 6.79
N ASN A 249 -6.21 12.71 7.34
CA ASN A 249 -6.17 11.25 7.30
C ASN A 249 -5.87 10.69 8.69
N ALA A 250 -6.46 9.54 9.03
CA ALA A 250 -6.10 8.80 10.24
C ALA A 250 -5.51 7.44 9.86
N LEU A 251 -4.39 7.07 10.50
CA LEU A 251 -3.73 5.79 10.39
C LEU A 251 -3.92 5.05 11.71
N VAL A 252 -4.71 3.99 11.68
CA VAL A 252 -5.03 3.17 12.86
C VAL A 252 -4.13 1.95 12.87
N PRO A 253 -3.30 1.75 13.91
CA PRO A 253 -2.48 0.55 14.04
C PRO A 253 -3.33 -0.70 14.33
N LYS A 254 -2.80 -1.86 13.97
CA LYS A 254 -3.38 -3.18 14.30
C LYS A 254 -3.43 -3.47 15.78
N SER A 255 -2.40 -3.02 16.50
CA SER A 255 -2.38 -3.18 17.94
C SER A 255 -3.27 -2.12 18.56
N ARG A 256 -4.27 -2.55 19.32
CA ARG A 256 -5.12 -1.64 20.11
C ARG A 256 -4.37 -0.95 21.25
N THR A 257 -3.15 -1.38 21.53
CA THR A 257 -2.24 -0.74 22.49
C THR A 257 -1.36 0.35 21.87
N GLN A 258 -1.42 0.53 20.55
CA GLN A 258 -0.67 1.57 19.84
C GLN A 258 -1.58 2.76 19.53
N ASP A 259 -1.00 3.95 19.56
CA ASP A 259 -1.72 5.18 19.28
C ASP A 259 -2.10 5.32 17.80
N ILE A 260 -3.27 5.91 17.55
CA ILE A 260 -3.69 6.33 16.22
C ILE A 260 -2.90 7.58 15.82
N SER A 261 -2.43 7.61 14.57
CA SER A 261 -1.78 8.80 14.02
C SER A 261 -2.74 9.55 13.11
N ILE A 262 -2.96 10.84 13.36
CA ILE A 262 -3.71 11.72 12.46
C ILE A 262 -2.70 12.58 11.69
N THR A 263 -2.88 12.68 10.37
CA THR A 263 -2.03 13.45 9.48
C THR A 263 -2.84 14.55 8.83
N LEU A 264 -2.32 15.77 8.88
CA LEU A 264 -2.91 16.97 8.32
C LEU A 264 -2.01 17.49 7.18
N LEU A 265 -2.59 17.71 6.00
CA LEU A 265 -1.95 18.44 4.92
C LEU A 265 -2.41 19.89 4.98
N VAL A 266 -1.45 20.77 5.25
CA VAL A 266 -1.67 22.21 5.41
C VAL A 266 -0.88 22.98 4.36
N GLY A 267 -1.29 24.21 4.06
CA GLY A 267 -0.51 25.11 3.21
C GLY A 267 0.80 25.50 3.89
N TYR A 268 1.86 25.73 3.10
CA TYR A 268 3.22 25.93 3.62
C TYR A 268 3.31 27.06 4.66
N GLU A 269 2.84 28.27 4.32
CA GLU A 269 2.95 29.44 5.22
C GLU A 269 2.18 29.25 6.53
N LYS A 270 0.94 28.75 6.45
CA LYS A 270 0.10 28.50 7.62
C LYS A 270 0.61 27.31 8.43
N GLY A 271 1.17 26.30 7.77
CA GLY A 271 1.81 25.16 8.41
C GLY A 271 3.07 25.54 9.18
N MET A 272 3.90 26.44 8.65
CA MET A 272 5.06 26.96 9.38
C MET A 272 4.65 27.69 10.66
N LYS A 273 3.62 28.55 10.59
CA LYS A 273 3.05 29.19 11.79
C LYS A 273 2.54 28.17 12.80
N LEU A 274 1.88 27.10 12.33
CA LEU A 274 1.40 26.03 13.18
C LEU A 274 2.54 25.27 13.89
N ILE A 275 3.63 25.02 13.19
CA ILE A 275 4.85 24.40 13.74
C ILE A 275 5.45 25.28 14.83
N GLU A 276 5.53 26.60 14.59
CA GLU A 276 6.02 27.58 15.55
C GLU A 276 5.11 27.68 16.79
N GLU A 277 3.80 27.79 16.60
CA GLU A 277 2.82 27.90 17.69
C GLU A 277 2.76 26.64 18.55
N LEU A 278 2.88 25.46 17.93
CA LEU A 278 2.97 24.18 18.63
C LEU A 278 4.37 23.89 19.21
N GLN A 279 5.34 24.77 18.96
CA GLN A 279 6.73 24.63 19.41
C GLN A 279 7.36 23.28 19.03
N LEU A 280 7.11 22.82 17.80
CA LEU A 280 7.65 21.55 17.34
C LEU A 280 9.15 21.65 17.07
N GLU A 281 9.90 20.65 17.51
CA GLU A 281 11.35 20.60 17.35
C GLU A 281 11.76 19.97 16.02
N LEU A 282 12.76 20.59 15.37
CA LEU A 282 13.36 20.04 14.16
C LEU A 282 14.28 18.86 14.50
N CYS A 283 13.85 17.65 14.19
CA CYS A 283 14.74 16.49 14.14
C CYS A 283 15.44 16.43 12.77
N LYS A 284 16.75 16.73 12.73
CA LYS A 284 17.59 16.50 11.55
C LYS A 284 17.82 15.00 11.40
N PHE A 285 17.50 14.45 10.23
CA PHE A 285 17.90 13.09 9.87
C PHE A 285 19.29 13.16 9.24
N ASP A 286 20.27 12.55 9.88
CA ASP A 286 21.61 12.40 9.31
C ASP A 286 21.51 11.53 8.06
N SER A 287 21.55 12.18 6.89
CA SER A 287 21.75 11.51 5.61
C SER A 287 23.20 11.04 5.56
N GLY A 288 23.44 9.83 6.07
CA GLY A 288 24.74 9.15 6.00
C GLY A 288 25.30 9.22 4.57
N SER A 289 26.43 9.90 4.45
CA SER A 289 27.23 10.01 3.21
C SER A 289 28.10 8.77 3.02
#